data_AF-A0A6B3F460-F1
#
_entry.id   AF-A0A6B3F460-F1
#
_cell.length_a   1.000
_cell.length_b   1.000
_cell.length_c   1.000
_cell.angle_alpha   90.00
_cell.angle_beta   90.00
_cell.angle_gamma   90.00
#
_symmetry.space_group_name_H-M   'P 1'
#
loop_
_entity.id
_entity.type
_entity.pdbx_description
1 polymer ?
#
loop_
_entity_poly.entity_id
_entity_poly.type
_entity_poly.pdbx_seq_one_letter_code
_entity_poly.pdbx_strand_id
1 'polypeptide(L)'
;PDAPRGEDAGMTATAFLSVSLDPPLVMVSLRSGSRMDDLLDEQPLWGVSLLAREQRHIAGRFAMRGRVSDRLLFEDLPYRRGEHTDAPLLNGALATLECRTEQRVEAGDHTLVIGRVL
;
A
#
# COMPACT_ATOMS: atom_id res chain seq x y z
N PRO A 1 5.16 24.59 -8.48
CA PRO A 1 6.44 24.23 -7.85
C PRO A 1 6.31 22.82 -7.27
N ASP A 2 6.79 21.82 -8.01
CA ASP A 2 6.71 20.43 -7.61
C ASP A 2 7.51 20.23 -6.33
N ALA A 3 6.80 20.03 -5.22
CA ALA A 3 7.41 19.52 -4.01
C ALA A 3 8.16 18.21 -4.35
N PRO A 4 9.33 17.95 -3.76
CA PRO A 4 10.03 16.70 -4.01
C PRO A 4 9.08 15.54 -3.73
N ARG A 5 8.79 14.74 -4.76
CA ARG A 5 7.94 13.55 -4.65
C ARG A 5 8.58 12.63 -3.60
N GLY A 6 7.79 12.17 -2.64
CA GLY A 6 8.24 11.17 -1.68
C GLY A 6 8.79 9.94 -2.41
N GLU A 7 9.75 9.25 -1.81
CA GLU A 7 10.31 8.02 -2.38
C GLU A 7 9.21 6.95 -2.45
N ASP A 8 9.13 6.23 -3.59
CA ASP A 8 8.18 5.13 -3.73
C ASP A 8 8.40 4.09 -2.63
N ALA A 9 7.32 3.69 -1.97
CA ALA A 9 7.33 2.75 -0.88
C ALA A 9 6.26 1.68 -1.06
N GLY A 10 6.53 0.49 -0.53
CA GLY A 10 5.62 -0.64 -0.65
C GLY A 10 5.87 -1.71 0.37
N MET A 11 4.84 -2.48 0.69
CA MET A 11 4.98 -3.70 1.49
C MET A 11 4.01 -4.76 1.03
N THR A 12 4.39 -6.01 1.24
CA THR A 12 3.44 -7.11 1.18
C THR A 12 2.59 -7.09 2.44
N ALA A 13 1.29 -6.87 2.27
CA ALA A 13 0.29 -6.99 3.32
C ALA A 13 -0.60 -8.21 3.03
N THR A 14 -0.80 -9.05 4.03
CA THR A 14 -1.73 -10.19 3.98
C THR A 14 -3.00 -9.96 4.79
N ALA A 15 -2.94 -9.05 5.77
CA ALA A 15 -4.08 -8.62 6.57
C ALA A 15 -4.84 -7.49 5.86
N PHE A 16 -5.45 -7.83 4.72
CA PHE A 16 -6.24 -6.92 3.89
C PHE A 16 -7.65 -7.49 3.68
N LEU A 17 -8.69 -6.67 3.83
CA LEU A 17 -10.06 -7.09 3.54
C LEU A 17 -10.98 -5.91 3.17
N SER A 18 -12.09 -6.23 2.50
CA SER A 18 -13.21 -5.31 2.29
C SER A 18 -14.01 -5.10 3.58
N VAL A 19 -14.39 -3.86 3.88
CA VAL A 19 -15.11 -3.47 5.10
C VAL A 19 -16.55 -3.06 4.80
N SER A 20 -16.75 -2.25 3.76
CA SER A 20 -18.07 -1.69 3.41
C SER A 20 -18.22 -1.57 1.91
N LEU A 21 -19.47 -1.65 1.43
CA LEU A 21 -19.82 -1.41 0.03
C LEU A 21 -20.23 0.05 -0.20
N ASP A 22 -20.97 0.66 0.73
CA ASP A 22 -21.42 2.05 0.64
C ASP A 22 -21.26 2.78 2.00
N PRO A 23 -20.26 3.68 2.14
CA PRO A 23 -19.23 3.96 1.14
C PRO A 23 -18.28 2.75 0.95
N PRO A 24 -17.57 2.65 -0.19
CA PRO A 24 -16.66 1.55 -0.44
C PRO A 24 -15.42 1.68 0.43
N LEU A 25 -15.28 0.80 1.43
CA LEU A 25 -14.18 0.81 2.39
C LEU A 25 -13.41 -0.50 2.35
N VAL A 26 -12.10 -0.39 2.46
CA VAL A 26 -11.15 -1.50 2.66
C VAL A 26 -10.32 -1.22 3.91
N MET A 27 -9.65 -2.25 4.45
CA MET A 27 -8.75 -2.09 5.59
C MET A 27 -7.49 -2.91 5.41
N VAL A 28 -6.37 -2.33 5.82
CA VAL A 28 -5.09 -3.01 5.99
C VAL A 28 -4.63 -2.89 7.44
N SER A 29 -4.20 -4.01 8.03
CA SER A 29 -3.58 -4.02 9.35
C SER A 29 -2.07 -3.93 9.22
N LEU A 30 -1.47 -2.94 9.90
CA LEU A 30 -0.03 -2.68 9.90
C LEU A 30 0.49 -2.79 11.32
N ARG A 31 1.70 -3.31 11.51
CA ARG A 31 2.35 -3.27 12.83
C ARG A 31 2.58 -1.81 13.22
N SER A 32 2.16 -1.41 14.41
CA SER A 32 2.29 -0.04 14.86
C SER A 32 3.76 0.39 14.96
N GLY A 33 4.07 1.60 14.49
CA GLY A 33 5.45 2.12 14.39
C GLY A 33 6.32 1.37 13.38
N SER A 34 5.72 0.60 12.48
CA SER A 34 6.43 0.13 11.30
C SER A 34 6.54 1.25 10.28
N ARG A 35 7.55 1.17 9.41
CA ARG A 35 7.76 2.20 8.37
C ARG A 35 6.51 2.44 7.50
N MET A 36 5.72 1.41 7.19
CA MET A 36 4.49 1.62 6.42
C MET A 36 3.39 2.27 7.25
N ASP A 37 3.34 1.98 8.55
CA ASP A 37 2.40 2.65 9.47
C ASP A 37 2.68 4.16 9.51
N ASP A 38 3.96 4.53 9.71
CA ASP A 38 4.41 5.92 9.71
C ASP A 38 4.12 6.60 8.36
N LEU A 39 4.42 5.93 7.24
CA LEU A 39 4.15 6.46 5.90
C LEU A 39 2.67 6.72 5.65
N LEU A 40 1.77 5.82 6.07
CA LEU A 40 0.33 6.03 5.92
C LEU A 40 -0.27 6.98 6.97
N ASP A 41 0.51 7.39 7.98
CA ASP A 41 0.15 8.46 8.90
C ASP A 41 0.37 9.83 8.24
N GLU A 42 1.49 9.97 7.53
CA GLU A 42 1.85 11.20 6.83
C GLU A 42 1.17 11.33 5.45
N GLN A 43 1.02 10.22 4.72
CA GLN A 43 0.41 10.19 3.38
C GLN A 43 -0.95 9.50 3.37
N PRO A 44 -2.04 10.26 3.20
CA PRO A 44 -3.39 9.69 3.24
C PRO A 44 -3.79 8.99 1.94
N LEU A 45 -3.03 9.14 0.84
CA LEU A 45 -3.31 8.53 -0.45
C LEU A 45 -2.38 7.34 -0.68
N TRP A 46 -2.94 6.19 -1.03
CA TRP A 46 -2.20 4.96 -1.20
C TRP A 46 -2.87 4.01 -2.19
N GLY A 47 -2.08 3.10 -2.75
CA GLY A 47 -2.54 2.09 -3.69
C GLY A 47 -2.43 0.67 -3.13
N VAL A 48 -3.30 -0.22 -3.62
CA VAL A 48 -3.22 -1.66 -3.38
C VAL A 48 -3.10 -2.38 -4.71
N SER A 49 -2.21 -3.36 -4.78
CA SER A 49 -2.15 -4.32 -5.89
C SER A 49 -2.43 -5.72 -5.36
N LEU A 50 -3.57 -6.30 -5.75
CA LEU A 50 -3.92 -7.68 -5.41
C LEU A 50 -3.18 -8.63 -6.35
N LEU A 51 -2.15 -9.29 -5.81
CA LEU A 51 -1.20 -10.05 -6.63
C LEU A 51 -1.79 -11.38 -7.16
N ALA A 52 -1.47 -11.70 -8.40
CA ALA A 52 -1.72 -13.03 -8.97
C ALA A 52 -0.75 -14.07 -8.37
N ARG A 53 -1.09 -15.36 -8.50
CA ARG A 53 -0.26 -16.47 -7.98
C ARG A 53 1.15 -16.44 -8.55
N GLU A 54 1.28 -16.10 -9.82
CA GLU A 54 2.53 -16.01 -10.58
C GLU A 54 3.43 -14.86 -10.09
N GLN A 55 2.84 -13.87 -9.40
CA GLN A 55 3.54 -12.72 -8.80
C GLN A 55 4.02 -12.98 -7.36
N ARG A 56 4.03 -14.23 -6.88
CA ARG A 56 4.57 -14.59 -5.55
C ARG A 56 5.99 -14.07 -5.31
N HIS A 57 6.82 -14.03 -6.35
CA HIS A 57 8.17 -13.48 -6.26
C HIS A 57 8.19 -11.98 -5.90
N ILE A 58 7.23 -11.20 -6.43
CA ILE A 58 7.03 -9.79 -6.08
C ILE A 58 6.61 -9.68 -4.61
N ALA A 59 5.67 -10.51 -4.16
CA ALA A 59 5.27 -10.56 -2.76
C ALA A 59 6.47 -10.84 -1.82
N GLY A 60 7.38 -11.72 -2.21
CA GLY A 60 8.62 -11.97 -1.47
C GLY A 60 9.53 -10.74 -1.39
N ARG A 61 9.69 -10.03 -2.51
CA ARG A 61 10.49 -8.79 -2.60
C ARG A 61 10.02 -7.71 -1.62
N PHE A 62 8.71 -7.48 -1.55
CA PHE A 62 8.10 -6.49 -0.64
C PHE A 62 7.85 -6.99 0.79
N ALA A 63 8.25 -8.22 1.15
CA ALA A 63 8.14 -8.76 2.50
C ALA A 63 9.46 -8.72 3.30
N MET A 64 10.59 -8.42 2.65
CA MET A 64 11.91 -8.43 3.28
C MET A 64 12.03 -7.38 4.40
N ARG A 65 12.67 -7.73 5.52
CA ARG A 65 12.99 -6.79 6.62
C ARG A 65 14.38 -6.19 6.41
N GLY A 66 14.63 -4.99 6.93
CA GLY A 66 15.97 -4.37 6.92
C GLY A 66 16.47 -3.98 5.52
N ARG A 67 15.56 -3.52 4.66
CA ARG A 67 15.86 -3.16 3.26
C ARG A 67 16.67 -1.87 3.22
N VAL A 68 17.55 -1.75 2.23
CA VAL A 68 18.42 -0.58 2.06
C VAL A 68 17.66 0.61 1.46
N SER A 69 16.76 0.37 0.50
CA SER A 69 15.90 1.39 -0.10
C SER A 69 14.62 0.75 -0.64
N ASP A 70 13.51 1.46 -0.48
CA ASP A 70 12.21 1.04 -0.99
C ASP A 70 12.05 1.34 -2.49
N ARG A 71 12.68 2.42 -3.00
CA ARG A 71 12.74 2.70 -4.44
C ARG A 71 13.35 1.54 -5.22
N LEU A 72 14.41 0.93 -4.69
CA LEU A 72 15.06 -0.22 -5.33
C LEU A 72 14.15 -1.45 -5.40
N LEU A 73 13.03 -1.50 -4.67
CA LEU A 73 12.06 -2.60 -4.80
C LEU A 73 11.19 -2.48 -6.04
N PHE A 74 11.03 -1.27 -6.57
CA PHE A 74 10.27 -1.00 -7.78
C PHE A 74 11.14 -1.04 -9.04
N GLU A 75 12.47 -1.09 -8.89
CA GLU A 75 13.39 -1.25 -10.01
C GLU A 75 13.08 -2.54 -10.79
N ASP A 76 13.01 -2.41 -12.11
CA ASP A 76 12.65 -3.47 -13.06
C ASP A 76 11.26 -4.11 -12.88
N LEU A 77 10.40 -3.57 -12.00
CA LEU A 77 9.01 -3.99 -11.93
C LEU A 77 8.15 -3.15 -12.87
N PRO A 78 7.34 -3.79 -13.74
CA PRO A 78 6.37 -3.06 -14.52
C PRO A 78 5.24 -2.59 -13.59
N TYR A 79 5.12 -1.27 -13.42
CA TYR A 79 4.01 -0.63 -12.71
C TYR A 79 3.53 0.59 -13.49
N ARG A 80 2.33 1.05 -13.17
CA ARG A 80 1.79 2.34 -13.61
C ARG A 80 1.50 3.21 -12.39
N ARG A 81 1.35 4.51 -12.58
CA ARG A 81 0.90 5.43 -11.53
C ARG A 81 -0.63 5.38 -11.44
N GLY A 82 -1.15 5.37 -10.21
CA GLY A 82 -2.58 5.58 -9.96
C GLY A 82 -3.00 6.98 -10.38
N GLU A 83 -4.20 7.12 -10.94
CA GLU A 83 -4.71 8.40 -11.45
C GLU A 83 -5.10 9.36 -10.33
N HIS A 84 -5.54 8.82 -9.18
CA HIS A 84 -6.01 9.59 -8.03
C HIS A 84 -4.93 9.77 -6.95
N THR A 85 -4.04 8.80 -6.82
CA THR A 85 -3.10 8.68 -5.69
C THR A 85 -1.64 8.86 -6.09
N ASP A 86 -1.31 8.77 -7.38
CA ASP A 86 0.06 8.67 -7.93
C ASP A 86 0.88 7.48 -7.36
N ALA A 87 0.23 6.57 -6.61
CA ALA A 87 0.87 5.41 -6.02
C ALA A 87 1.29 4.42 -7.12
N PRO A 88 2.41 3.70 -6.96
CA PRO A 88 2.77 2.60 -7.86
C PRO A 88 1.73 1.46 -7.80
N LEU A 89 1.12 1.16 -8.94
CA LEU A 89 0.18 0.05 -9.12
C LEU A 89 0.80 -0.99 -10.05
N LEU A 90 1.01 -2.21 -9.53
CA LEU A 90 1.74 -3.27 -10.22
C LEU A 90 0.95 -3.78 -11.42
N ASN A 91 1.61 -3.86 -12.58
CA ASN A 91 1.03 -4.46 -13.77
C ASN A 91 0.87 -5.98 -13.60
N GLY A 92 -0.20 -6.55 -14.16
CA GLY A 92 -0.51 -7.98 -14.03
C GLY A 92 -1.10 -8.39 -12.67
N ALA A 93 -1.31 -7.44 -11.74
CA ALA A 93 -2.13 -7.68 -10.56
C ALA A 93 -3.57 -8.04 -10.96
N LEU A 94 -4.23 -8.91 -10.18
CA LEU A 94 -5.62 -9.32 -10.38
C LEU A 94 -6.58 -8.14 -10.30
N ALA A 95 -6.27 -7.19 -9.42
CA ALA A 95 -6.96 -5.93 -9.29
C ALA A 95 -6.04 -4.90 -8.62
N THR A 96 -6.35 -3.63 -8.83
CA THR A 96 -5.67 -2.50 -8.20
C THR A 96 -6.70 -1.56 -7.62
N LEU A 97 -6.44 -1.02 -6.43
CA LEU A 97 -7.31 -0.07 -5.75
C LEU A 97 -6.51 1.19 -5.46
N GLU A 98 -7.18 2.33 -5.59
CA GLU A 98 -6.68 3.62 -5.14
C GLU A 98 -7.51 4.06 -3.95
N CYS A 99 -6.84 4.39 -2.85
CA CYS A 99 -7.48 4.58 -1.56
C CYS A 99 -7.07 5.90 -0.94
N ARG A 100 -8.01 6.52 -0.23
CA ARG A 100 -7.74 7.56 0.75
C ARG A 100 -8.00 7.03 2.15
N THR A 101 -7.05 7.19 3.07
CA THR A 101 -7.25 6.90 4.50
C THR A 101 -8.43 7.70 5.02
N GLU A 102 -9.42 6.98 5.55
CA GLU A 102 -10.62 7.52 6.18
C GLU A 102 -10.49 7.49 7.71
N GLN A 103 -9.89 6.41 8.24
CA GLN A 103 -9.71 6.23 9.68
C GLN A 103 -8.47 5.37 9.97
N ARG A 104 -7.78 5.67 11.08
CA ARG A 104 -6.71 4.86 11.67
C ARG A 104 -7.15 4.45 13.07
N VAL A 105 -7.11 3.16 13.39
CA VAL A 105 -7.58 2.62 14.68
C VAL A 105 -6.47 1.78 15.31
N GLU A 106 -6.00 2.16 16.49
CA GLU A 106 -5.08 1.34 17.27
C GLU A 106 -5.77 0.07 17.76
N ALA A 107 -5.14 -1.08 17.51
CA ALA A 107 -5.67 -2.40 17.82
C ALA A 107 -4.54 -3.32 18.33
N GLY A 108 -4.10 -3.07 19.56
CA GLY A 108 -2.99 -3.81 20.17
C GLY A 108 -1.64 -3.36 19.61
N ASP A 109 -0.87 -4.27 19.02
CA ASP A 109 0.42 -3.98 18.39
C ASP A 109 0.30 -3.62 16.88
N HIS A 110 -0.94 -3.45 16.41
CA HIS A 110 -1.24 -3.05 15.04
C HIS A 110 -2.13 -1.80 14.98
N THR A 111 -1.95 -1.03 13.91
CA THR A 111 -2.85 0.04 13.49
C THR A 111 -3.69 -0.48 12.32
N LEU A 112 -5.01 -0.43 12.45
CA LEU A 112 -5.94 -0.72 11.36
C LEU A 112 -6.15 0.55 10.55
N VAL A 113 -5.67 0.56 9.32
CA VAL A 113 -5.85 1.67 8.38
C VAL A 113 -7.05 1.35 7.49
N ILE A 114 -8.14 2.08 7.70
CA ILE A 114 -9.38 1.98 6.92
C ILE A 114 -9.29 3.02 5.81
N GLY A 115 -9.34 2.56 4.56
CA GLY A 115 -9.31 3.39 3.36
C GLY A 115 -10.64 3.38 2.62
N ARG A 116 -11.05 4.54 2.14
CA ARG A 116 -12.11 4.70 1.14
C ARG A 116 -11.53 4.49 -0.25
N VAL A 117 -12.15 3.64 -1.05
CA VAL A 117 -11.78 3.44 -2.46
C VAL A 117 -12.24 4.65 -3.27
N LEU A 118 -11.36 5.19 -4.11
CA LEU A 118 -11.56 6.37 -4.96
C LEU A 118 -12.06 6.01 -6.36
#